data_AF-A0A7W1D3A1-F1
#
_entry.id   AF-A0A7W1D3A1-F1
#
_cell.length_a   1.000
_cell.length_b   1.000
_cell.length_c   1.000
_cell.angle_alpha   90.00
_cell.angle_beta   90.00
_cell.angle_gamma   90.00
#
_symmetry.space_group_name_H-M   'P 1'
#
loop_
_entity.id
_entity.type
_entity.pdbx_description
1 polymer ?
#
loop_
_entity_poly.entity_id
_entity_poly.type
_entity_poly.pdbx_seq_one_letter_code
_entity_poly.pdbx_strand_id
1 'polypeptide(L)'
;MRATFRSSGSVKEIMPAKTNARVRTGAGLLALALALGGCGAPNGGASGSGSGGSGPDGPVAGTPGTGIGNGGGGGVVSPRPGMADVHPVEWDEVRLAEDDRSLWLKWWSGVEPCHVLDRIEVQVGPRVVIVTLLEGRVPGKEDVACPEMAQLKEAKATLAEPVDGRRVVDGAKLGALPDPDKCGPGQTALKRCR
;
A
#
# COMPACT_ATOMS: atom_id res chain seq x y z
N MET A 1 48.66 24.57 -2.57
CA MET A 1 48.45 24.38 -4.02
C MET A 1 46.95 24.42 -4.29
N ARG A 2 46.46 25.51 -4.89
CA ARG A 2 45.04 25.74 -5.21
C ARG A 2 44.80 25.30 -6.65
N ALA A 3 43.88 24.37 -6.87
CA ALA A 3 43.38 24.04 -8.20
C ALA A 3 41.93 24.56 -8.30
N THR A 4 41.79 25.72 -8.92
CA THR A 4 40.53 26.23 -9.47
C THR A 4 40.19 25.43 -10.73
N PHE A 5 39.04 24.74 -10.74
CA PHE A 5 38.48 24.21 -11.97
C PHE A 5 37.16 24.93 -12.28
N ARG A 6 37.23 25.79 -13.30
CA ARG A 6 36.13 26.51 -13.91
C ARG A 6 35.77 25.73 -15.18
N SER A 7 34.57 25.14 -15.23
CA SER A 7 34.05 24.57 -16.47
C SER A 7 32.68 25.17 -16.74
N SER A 8 32.70 26.21 -17.57
CA SER A 8 31.55 26.69 -18.33
C SER A 8 31.12 25.63 -19.33
N GLY A 9 29.83 25.33 -19.39
CA GLY A 9 29.26 24.40 -20.36
C GLY A 9 27.75 24.56 -20.42
N SER A 10 27.32 25.71 -20.93
CA SER A 10 25.93 25.94 -21.34
C SER A 10 25.72 25.24 -22.68
N VAL A 11 24.84 24.25 -22.73
CA VAL A 11 24.19 23.80 -23.97
C VAL A 11 22.70 23.89 -23.74
N LYS A 12 22.09 24.72 -24.59
CA LYS A 12 20.70 25.13 -24.61
C LYS A 12 20.13 24.54 -25.90
N GLU A 13 19.37 23.45 -25.79
CA GLU A 13 18.43 22.96 -26.82
C GLU A 13 17.16 22.59 -26.03
N ILE A 14 16.08 23.39 -26.02
CA ILE A 14 15.11 23.71 -27.08
C ILE A 14 14.51 22.45 -27.74
N MET A 15 13.53 21.86 -27.04
CA MET A 15 12.19 21.40 -27.50
C MET A 15 12.11 20.44 -28.73
N PRO A 16 11.26 19.38 -28.69
CA PRO A 16 9.83 19.62 -28.66
C PRO A 16 9.00 18.73 -27.73
N ALA A 17 8.03 19.39 -27.09
CA ALA A 17 6.83 18.78 -26.53
C ALA A 17 6.06 18.05 -27.64
N LYS A 18 5.85 16.74 -27.47
CA LYS A 18 4.98 15.94 -28.34
C LYS A 18 3.55 16.02 -27.79
N THR A 19 2.89 17.14 -28.11
CA THR A 19 1.44 17.29 -28.00
C THR A 19 0.79 16.55 -29.18
N ASN A 20 -0.07 15.57 -28.93
CA ASN A 20 -1.07 14.99 -29.86
C ASN A 20 -1.96 14.06 -29.02
N ALA A 21 -3.29 14.02 -29.09
CA ALA A 21 -4.28 14.82 -29.79
C ALA A 21 -5.60 14.61 -29.03
N ARG A 22 -6.36 15.68 -28.78
CA ARG A 22 -7.74 15.59 -28.30
C ARG A 22 -8.62 15.08 -29.45
N VAL A 23 -9.13 13.86 -29.35
CA VAL A 23 -10.23 13.40 -30.20
C VAL A 23 -11.53 13.94 -29.61
N ARG A 24 -12.11 14.92 -30.31
CA ARG A 24 -13.47 15.42 -30.10
C ARG A 24 -14.45 14.58 -30.92
N THR A 25 -15.68 14.56 -30.41
CA THR A 25 -16.96 14.42 -31.13
C THR A 25 -17.41 13.00 -31.51
N GLY A 26 -18.48 12.58 -30.85
CA GLY A 26 -19.32 11.45 -31.22
C GLY A 26 -20.63 11.52 -30.43
N ALA A 27 -21.44 12.54 -30.71
CA ALA A 27 -22.80 12.67 -30.19
C ALA A 27 -23.66 11.54 -30.78
N GLY A 28 -24.06 10.59 -29.94
CA GLY A 28 -25.03 9.54 -30.26
C GLY A 28 -26.25 9.68 -29.36
N LEU A 29 -27.16 10.57 -29.75
CA LEU A 29 -28.53 10.64 -29.25
C LEU A 29 -29.28 9.38 -29.69
N LEU A 30 -29.69 8.52 -28.77
CA LEU A 30 -30.84 7.65 -29.00
C LEU A 30 -31.80 7.78 -27.83
N ALA A 31 -32.78 8.68 -28.04
CA ALA A 31 -33.95 8.82 -27.20
C ALA A 31 -34.88 7.63 -27.44
N LEU A 32 -35.30 6.96 -26.37
CA LEU A 32 -36.55 6.20 -26.37
C LEU A 32 -37.36 6.64 -25.15
N ALA A 33 -38.46 7.31 -25.45
CA ALA A 33 -39.37 7.95 -24.52
C ALA A 33 -40.60 7.07 -24.23
N LEU A 34 -41.28 7.45 -23.14
CA LEU A 34 -42.65 7.11 -22.71
C LEU A 34 -42.79 5.74 -22.03
N ALA A 35 -43.45 5.61 -20.86
CA ALA A 35 -44.74 6.20 -20.53
C ALA A 35 -44.97 6.46 -19.02
N LEU A 36 -46.05 7.19 -18.77
CA LEU A 36 -46.48 7.89 -17.56
C LEU A 36 -47.06 6.98 -16.45
N GLY A 37 -46.96 7.49 -15.21
CA GLY A 37 -47.87 7.23 -14.09
C GLY A 37 -47.15 7.56 -12.77
N GLY A 38 -47.61 8.40 -11.84
CA GLY A 38 -48.85 9.16 -11.68
C GLY A 38 -49.01 9.45 -10.17
N CYS A 39 -49.22 10.74 -9.84
CA CYS A 39 -49.85 11.31 -8.63
C CYS A 39 -49.20 11.17 -7.22
N GLY A 40 -49.11 12.32 -6.52
CA GLY A 40 -49.38 12.39 -5.07
C GLY A 40 -48.32 13.05 -4.18
N ALA A 41 -48.36 14.37 -4.01
CA ALA A 41 -47.88 15.07 -2.81
C ALA A 41 -49.12 15.61 -2.05
N PRO A 42 -49.06 16.07 -0.78
CA PRO A 42 -47.93 16.17 0.17
C PRO A 42 -48.27 15.52 1.54
N ASN A 43 -47.35 15.54 2.52
CA ASN A 43 -47.57 15.86 3.95
C ASN A 43 -46.39 15.39 4.81
N GLY A 44 -45.84 16.32 5.60
CA GLY A 44 -44.85 16.01 6.64
C GLY A 44 -45.45 15.16 7.77
N GLY A 45 -44.61 14.35 8.41
CA GLY A 45 -44.96 13.56 9.58
C GLY A 45 -43.74 12.81 10.10
N ALA A 46 -43.39 13.05 11.35
CA ALA A 46 -42.20 12.57 12.03
C ALA A 46 -42.25 11.07 12.39
N SER A 47 -41.06 10.54 12.69
CA SER A 47 -40.73 9.43 13.59
C SER A 47 -41.59 8.17 13.62
N GLY A 48 -40.96 7.06 13.23
CA GLY A 48 -41.30 5.73 13.69
C GLY A 48 -40.09 4.81 13.58
N SER A 49 -39.33 4.66 14.67
CA SER A 49 -38.44 3.52 14.86
C SER A 49 -39.24 2.23 14.77
N GLY A 50 -38.79 1.30 13.94
CA GLY A 50 -39.36 -0.04 13.85
C GLY A 50 -38.31 -1.01 13.33
N SER A 51 -37.67 -1.73 14.24
CA SER A 51 -36.80 -2.86 13.95
C SER A 51 -37.58 -3.92 13.15
N GLY A 52 -37.15 -4.20 11.92
CA GLY A 52 -37.75 -5.23 11.07
C GLY A 52 -36.69 -6.22 10.61
N GLY A 53 -36.68 -7.40 11.23
CA GLY A 53 -35.82 -8.52 10.85
C GLY A 53 -36.09 -8.96 9.41
N SER A 54 -35.01 -9.19 8.66
CA SER A 54 -35.08 -9.73 7.31
C SER A 54 -35.12 -11.25 7.40
N GLY A 55 -36.21 -11.86 6.92
CA GLY A 55 -36.16 -13.23 6.40
C GLY A 55 -35.18 -13.32 5.23
N PRO A 56 -34.89 -14.54 4.72
CA PRO A 56 -33.86 -14.79 3.72
C PRO A 56 -34.06 -14.05 2.37
N ASP A 57 -35.25 -13.46 2.16
CA ASP A 57 -35.63 -12.79 0.91
C ASP A 57 -35.74 -11.26 1.02
N GLY A 58 -35.22 -10.66 2.10
CA GLY A 58 -35.18 -9.19 2.25
C GLY A 58 -34.11 -8.53 1.37
N PRO A 59 -34.37 -7.37 0.75
CA PRO A 59 -33.34 -6.64 0.03
C PRO A 59 -32.22 -6.22 0.99
N VAL A 60 -30.98 -6.65 0.71
CA VAL A 60 -29.78 -6.15 1.38
C VAL A 60 -29.55 -4.70 0.97
N ALA A 61 -30.17 -3.77 1.68
CA ALA A 61 -29.89 -2.34 1.57
C ALA A 61 -28.66 -2.00 2.42
N GLY A 62 -27.47 -2.24 1.87
CA GLY A 62 -26.22 -1.73 2.43
C GLY A 62 -25.81 -0.45 1.70
N THR A 63 -25.89 0.71 2.36
CA THR A 63 -25.15 1.89 1.91
C THR A 63 -23.65 1.55 1.97
N PRO A 64 -22.84 1.80 0.92
CA PRO A 64 -21.40 1.70 1.04
C PRO A 64 -20.96 2.64 2.17
N GLY A 65 -20.40 2.07 3.25
CA GLY A 65 -19.88 2.89 4.32
C GLY A 65 -18.76 3.76 3.78
N THR A 66 -18.90 5.08 3.85
CA THR A 66 -17.81 6.05 3.68
C THR A 66 -16.89 6.10 4.91
N GLY A 67 -16.97 5.10 5.80
CA GLY A 67 -16.05 4.95 6.92
C GLY A 67 -14.80 4.20 6.46
N ILE A 68 -13.63 4.81 6.66
CA ILE A 68 -12.35 4.11 6.66
C ILE A 68 -12.45 3.03 7.75
N GLY A 69 -12.74 1.79 7.35
CA GLY A 69 -12.84 0.68 8.27
C GLY A 69 -11.47 0.40 8.89
N ASN A 70 -11.38 0.52 10.22
CA ASN A 70 -10.24 0.02 10.96
C ASN A 70 -10.10 -1.49 10.71
N GLY A 71 -9.04 -1.91 10.01
CA GLY A 71 -8.47 -3.26 10.06
C GLY A 71 -9.43 -4.43 9.93
N GLY A 72 -10.16 -4.56 8.81
CA GLY A 72 -11.02 -5.72 8.58
C GLY A 72 -10.41 -6.69 7.58
N GLY A 73 -9.85 -7.82 8.02
CA GLY A 73 -9.71 -9.02 7.17
C GLY A 73 -8.52 -9.93 7.46
N GLY A 74 -7.36 -9.39 7.86
CA GLY A 74 -6.13 -10.17 8.06
C GLY A 74 -5.89 -10.57 9.51
N GLY A 75 -5.21 -11.70 9.73
CA GLY A 75 -4.67 -12.03 11.04
C GLY A 75 -3.57 -11.05 11.42
N VAL A 76 -3.74 -10.30 12.52
CA VAL A 76 -2.71 -9.36 13.00
C VAL A 76 -1.51 -10.15 13.51
N VAL A 77 -0.35 -9.94 12.90
CA VAL A 77 0.91 -10.59 13.28
C VAL A 77 1.91 -9.54 13.79
N SER A 78 2.76 -9.95 14.73
CA SER A 78 3.87 -9.14 15.21
C SER A 78 5.20 -9.71 14.68
N PRO A 79 6.18 -8.85 14.36
CA PRO A 79 7.50 -9.32 13.97
C PRO A 79 8.16 -10.22 15.02
N ARG A 80 8.83 -11.27 14.56
CA ARG A 80 9.61 -12.21 15.38
C ARG A 80 11.01 -12.35 14.77
N PRO A 81 12.01 -11.60 15.27
CA PRO A 81 13.33 -11.59 14.67
C PRO A 81 14.05 -12.94 14.81
N GLY A 82 14.95 -13.22 13.87
CA GLY A 82 15.80 -14.41 13.87
C GLY A 82 15.24 -15.56 13.03
N MET A 83 14.36 -15.28 12.07
CA MET A 83 13.91 -16.29 11.11
C MET A 83 15.06 -16.70 10.19
N ALA A 84 15.02 -17.94 9.69
CA ALA A 84 15.94 -18.40 8.65
C ALA A 84 15.41 -18.00 7.26
N ASP A 85 16.31 -17.94 6.27
CA ASP A 85 15.98 -17.67 4.86
C ASP A 85 15.15 -16.38 4.65
N VAL A 86 15.50 -15.33 5.39
CA VAL A 86 14.77 -14.06 5.38
C VAL A 86 14.84 -13.40 4.01
N HIS A 87 13.68 -13.01 3.49
CA HIS A 87 13.53 -12.37 2.18
C HIS A 87 12.41 -11.32 2.22
N PRO A 88 12.47 -10.31 1.33
CA PRO A 88 11.40 -9.32 1.23
C PRO A 88 10.14 -9.95 0.64
N VAL A 89 8.98 -9.53 1.16
CA VAL A 89 7.66 -9.91 0.65
C VAL A 89 6.90 -8.64 0.31
N GLU A 90 6.24 -8.66 -0.85
CA GLU A 90 5.39 -7.54 -1.29
C GLU A 90 4.17 -7.41 -0.38
N TRP A 91 3.74 -6.18 -0.15
CA TRP A 91 2.44 -5.93 0.47
C TRP A 91 1.40 -5.55 -0.57
N ASP A 92 0.16 -5.92 -0.27
CA ASP A 92 -1.01 -5.69 -1.12
C ASP A 92 -1.64 -4.31 -0.84
N GLU A 93 -1.67 -3.92 0.44
CA GLU A 93 -2.30 -2.68 0.89
C GLU A 93 -1.46 -2.02 1.98
N VAL A 94 -1.43 -0.68 1.96
CA VAL A 94 -0.92 0.13 3.07
C VAL A 94 -1.93 1.19 3.46
N ARG A 95 -2.19 1.32 4.77
CA ARG A 95 -3.00 2.40 5.34
C ARG A 95 -2.21 3.20 6.34
N LEU A 96 -2.27 4.51 6.20
CA LEU A 96 -1.78 5.45 7.19
C LEU A 96 -2.79 5.61 8.32
N ALA A 97 -2.34 5.45 9.57
CA ALA A 97 -3.16 5.73 10.73
C ALA A 97 -3.25 7.24 11.00
N GLU A 98 -4.19 7.62 11.86
CA GLU A 98 -4.45 9.02 12.20
C GLU A 98 -3.27 9.74 12.89
N ASP A 99 -2.33 8.99 13.48
CA ASP A 99 -1.14 9.53 14.14
C ASP A 99 -0.03 9.99 13.18
N ASP A 100 -0.23 9.82 11.87
CA ASP A 100 0.72 10.08 10.80
C ASP A 100 2.07 9.32 10.95
N ARG A 101 2.17 8.37 11.88
CA ARG A 101 3.42 7.65 12.24
C ARG A 101 3.27 6.15 12.29
N SER A 102 2.07 5.65 12.04
CA SER A 102 1.78 4.23 11.99
C SER A 102 1.24 3.85 10.62
N LEU A 103 1.84 2.83 10.04
CA LEU A 103 1.37 2.23 8.79
C LEU A 103 0.88 0.82 9.07
N TRP A 104 -0.36 0.53 8.66
CA TRP A 104 -0.90 -0.82 8.63
C TRP A 104 -0.67 -1.42 7.26
N LEU A 105 0.07 -2.52 7.20
CA LEU A 105 0.37 -3.25 5.98
C LEU A 105 -0.45 -4.53 5.95
N LYS A 106 -1.09 -4.82 4.82
CA LYS A 106 -1.75 -6.11 4.56
C LYS A 106 -1.09 -6.82 3.40
N TRP A 107 -0.95 -8.14 3.53
CA TRP A 107 -0.40 -8.98 2.49
C TRP A 107 -0.92 -10.42 2.59
N TRP A 108 -1.02 -11.09 1.47
CA TRP A 108 -1.15 -12.55 1.42
C TRP A 108 0.22 -13.21 1.48
N SER A 109 0.36 -14.19 2.37
CA SER A 109 1.55 -15.06 2.42
C SER A 109 1.16 -16.47 2.87
N GLY A 110 2.11 -17.40 2.89
CA GLY A 110 1.89 -18.72 3.46
C GLY A 110 1.72 -18.70 4.99
N VAL A 111 1.51 -19.88 5.56
CA VAL A 111 1.32 -20.06 6.99
C VAL A 111 2.60 -20.47 7.72
N GLU A 112 2.60 -20.29 9.05
CA GLU A 112 3.67 -20.81 9.90
C GLU A 112 3.73 -22.34 9.82
N PRO A 113 4.92 -22.95 9.99
CA PRO A 113 6.20 -22.32 10.36
C PRO A 113 7.03 -21.80 9.18
N CYS A 114 6.53 -21.89 7.94
CA CYS A 114 7.31 -21.58 6.75
C CYS A 114 7.35 -20.09 6.40
N HIS A 115 6.31 -19.34 6.80
CA HIS A 115 6.19 -17.91 6.51
C HIS A 115 5.85 -17.13 7.78
N VAL A 116 6.89 -16.56 8.38
CA VAL A 116 6.84 -15.79 9.62
C VAL A 116 7.40 -14.40 9.35
N LEU A 117 6.70 -13.37 9.79
CA LEU A 117 7.22 -12.01 9.77
C LEU A 117 8.44 -11.90 10.70
N ASP A 118 9.63 -11.71 10.13
CA ASP A 118 10.88 -11.51 10.87
C ASP A 118 10.95 -10.09 11.41
N ARG A 119 10.85 -9.11 10.50
CA ARG A 119 10.93 -7.68 10.80
C ARG A 119 10.26 -6.85 9.72
N ILE A 120 10.05 -5.57 10.05
CA ILE A 120 9.63 -4.55 9.10
C ILE A 120 10.74 -3.50 9.07
N GLU A 121 11.29 -3.26 7.89
CA GLU A 121 12.29 -2.21 7.67
C GLU A 121 11.61 -0.95 7.14
N VAL A 122 12.00 0.20 7.68
CA VAL A 122 11.48 1.51 7.29
C VAL A 122 12.65 2.42 6.95
N GLN A 123 12.66 2.95 5.72
CA GLN A 123 13.61 3.95 5.29
C GLN A 123 12.88 5.25 4.95
N VAL A 124 13.23 6.30 5.67
CA VAL A 124 12.57 7.60 5.56
C VAL A 124 13.43 8.53 4.70
N GLY A 125 12.91 8.91 3.54
CA GLY A 125 13.55 9.85 2.62
C GLY A 125 12.82 11.20 2.57
N PRO A 126 13.33 12.16 1.77
CA PRO A 126 12.75 13.51 1.67
C PRO A 126 11.42 13.55 0.89
N ARG A 127 11.11 12.53 0.09
CA ARG A 127 9.88 12.45 -0.73
C ARG A 127 9.14 11.13 -0.59
N VAL A 128 9.82 10.11 -0.09
CA VAL A 128 9.31 8.75 -0.02
C VAL A 128 9.61 8.14 1.32
N VAL A 129 8.71 7.30 1.82
CA VAL A 129 8.96 6.36 2.91
C VAL A 129 8.93 4.97 2.29
N ILE A 130 10.02 4.24 2.39
CA ILE A 130 10.09 2.86 1.88
C ILE A 130 9.83 1.94 3.06
N VAL A 131 8.88 1.02 2.91
CA VAL A 131 8.55 0.02 3.93
C VAL A 131 8.67 -1.37 3.31
N THR A 132 9.47 -2.21 3.95
CA THR A 132 9.76 -3.58 3.49
C THR A 132 9.33 -4.57 4.56
N LEU A 133 8.44 -5.48 4.21
CA LEU A 133 8.14 -6.65 5.03
C LEU A 133 9.20 -7.71 4.75
N LEU A 134 9.78 -8.28 5.80
CA LEU A 134 10.71 -9.39 5.67
C LEU A 134 10.13 -10.61 6.37
N GLU A 135 9.91 -11.67 5.60
CA GLU A 135 9.48 -12.95 6.12
C GLU A 135 10.59 -13.99 5.98
N GLY A 136 10.53 -15.00 6.84
CA GLY A 136 11.36 -16.18 6.76
C GLY A 136 10.67 -17.36 7.42
N ARG A 137 11.41 -18.42 7.65
CA ARG A 137 10.91 -19.64 8.29
C ARG A 137 11.42 -19.76 9.72
N VAL A 138 10.68 -20.47 10.56
CA VAL A 138 11.13 -20.82 11.92
C VAL A 138 12.41 -21.69 11.82
N PRO A 139 13.54 -21.29 12.43
CA PRO A 139 14.75 -22.10 12.45
C PRO A 139 14.54 -23.46 13.13
N GLY A 140 15.16 -24.52 12.63
CA GLY A 140 15.01 -25.87 13.19
C GLY A 140 13.68 -26.55 12.85
N LYS A 141 12.93 -26.00 11.89
CA LYS A 141 11.68 -26.57 11.35
C LYS A 141 11.80 -26.86 9.86
N GLU A 142 12.97 -27.30 9.42
CA GLU A 142 13.26 -27.40 8.00
C GLU A 142 12.52 -28.55 7.31
N ASP A 143 12.26 -29.62 8.04
CA ASP A 143 11.65 -30.87 7.56
C ASP A 143 10.12 -30.90 7.70
N VAL A 144 9.49 -29.78 8.05
CA VAL A 144 8.02 -29.70 8.14
C VAL A 144 7.41 -29.39 6.78
N ALA A 145 6.25 -29.96 6.50
CA ALA A 145 5.51 -29.61 5.29
C ALA A 145 5.09 -28.14 5.33
N CYS A 146 5.37 -27.41 4.25
CA CYS A 146 4.88 -26.05 4.02
C CYS A 146 3.61 -26.13 3.17
N PRO A 147 2.41 -26.06 3.76
CA PRO A 147 1.19 -26.11 2.97
C PRO A 147 1.07 -24.82 2.13
N GLU A 148 0.67 -24.97 0.88
CA GLU A 148 0.42 -23.88 -0.09
C GLU A 148 -0.90 -23.14 0.21
N MET A 149 -1.13 -22.81 1.48
CA MET A 149 -2.29 -22.07 1.95
C MET A 149 -1.94 -20.61 2.16
N ALA A 150 -2.64 -19.71 1.45
CA ALA A 150 -2.50 -18.29 1.66
C ALA A 150 -3.30 -17.84 2.90
N GLN A 151 -2.64 -17.11 3.78
CA GLN A 151 -3.21 -16.40 4.92
C GLN A 151 -3.08 -14.90 4.66
N LEU A 152 -4.19 -14.18 4.77
CA LEU A 152 -4.18 -12.73 4.80
C LEU A 152 -3.62 -12.30 6.17
N LYS A 153 -2.49 -11.60 6.15
CA LYS A 153 -1.81 -11.07 7.33
C LYS A 153 -1.93 -9.56 7.37
N GLU A 154 -1.86 -9.01 8.58
CA GLU A 154 -1.79 -7.56 8.80
C GLU A 154 -0.73 -7.27 9.88
N ALA A 155 0.09 -6.24 9.69
CA ALA A 155 1.05 -5.80 10.69
C ALA A 155 1.20 -4.28 10.71
N LYS A 156 1.60 -3.78 11.88
CA LYS A 156 1.83 -2.35 12.11
C LYS A 156 3.32 -2.04 12.00
N ALA A 157 3.68 -1.15 11.09
CA ALA A 157 4.98 -0.48 11.09
C ALA A 157 4.88 0.84 11.86
N THR A 158 5.87 1.13 12.70
CA THR A 158 5.98 2.41 13.40
C THR A 158 7.15 3.20 12.85
N LEU A 159 6.91 4.46 12.52
CA LEU A 159 7.87 5.36 11.92
C LEU A 159 8.47 6.28 12.99
N ALA A 160 9.77 6.55 12.88
CA ALA A 160 10.44 7.52 13.74
C ALA A 160 9.99 8.97 13.44
N GLU A 161 9.64 9.23 12.19
CA GLU A 161 9.16 10.52 11.67
C GLU A 161 7.76 10.35 11.05
N PRO A 162 6.92 11.40 11.06
CA PRO A 162 5.59 11.36 10.43
C PRO A 162 5.65 11.12 8.93
N VAL A 163 4.62 10.62 8.24
CA VAL A 163 4.67 10.49 6.77
C VAL A 163 4.74 11.86 6.11
N ASP A 164 4.04 12.89 6.63
CA ASP A 164 4.17 14.29 6.19
C ASP A 164 4.02 14.46 4.65
N GLY A 165 2.98 13.83 4.10
CA GLY A 165 2.69 13.87 2.65
C GLY A 165 3.67 13.13 1.74
N ARG A 166 4.68 12.45 2.30
CA ARG A 166 5.60 11.58 1.55
C ARG A 166 4.85 10.39 0.96
N ARG A 167 5.31 9.93 -0.20
CA ARG A 167 4.76 8.71 -0.81
C ARG A 167 5.30 7.48 -0.10
N VAL A 168 4.41 6.60 0.36
CA VAL A 168 4.81 5.28 0.88
C VAL A 168 5.03 4.32 -0.29
N VAL A 169 6.17 3.61 -0.29
CA VAL A 169 6.60 2.72 -1.37
C VAL A 169 6.94 1.35 -0.81
N ASP A 170 6.57 0.31 -1.56
CA ASP A 170 6.89 -1.07 -1.23
C ASP A 170 8.37 -1.35 -1.52
N GLY A 171 9.12 -1.65 -0.48
CA GLY A 171 10.55 -1.96 -0.62
C GLY A 171 10.81 -3.30 -1.32
N ALA A 172 9.90 -4.27 -1.26
CA ALA A 172 10.08 -5.54 -1.97
C ALA A 172 10.09 -5.35 -3.49
N LYS A 173 9.32 -4.38 -4.00
CA LYS A 173 9.23 -4.02 -5.43
C LYS A 173 10.45 -3.28 -5.96
N LEU A 174 11.33 -2.80 -5.08
CA LEU A 174 12.56 -2.12 -5.47
C LEU A 174 13.73 -3.11 -5.68
N GLY A 175 13.51 -4.40 -5.41
CA GLY A 175 14.59 -5.35 -5.15
C GLY A 175 15.16 -5.14 -3.75
N ALA A 176 15.86 -6.15 -3.22
CA ALA A 176 16.48 -6.06 -1.89
C ALA A 176 17.18 -4.70 -1.75
N LEU A 177 16.67 -3.86 -0.84
CA LEU A 177 17.31 -2.58 -0.54
C LEU A 177 18.78 -2.90 -0.29
N PRO A 178 19.72 -2.14 -0.89
CA PRO A 178 21.13 -2.36 -0.61
C PRO A 178 21.28 -2.36 0.91
N ASP A 179 21.67 -3.52 1.43
CA ASP A 179 21.86 -3.75 2.86
C ASP A 179 22.76 -2.61 3.37
N PRO A 180 22.28 -1.78 4.30
CA PRO A 180 23.04 -0.61 4.76
C PRO A 180 24.38 -1.02 5.39
N ASP A 181 24.52 -2.29 5.79
CA ASP A 181 25.72 -2.86 6.39
C ASP A 181 26.59 -3.62 5.37
N LYS A 182 26.08 -3.89 4.15
CA LYS A 182 26.90 -4.45 3.04
C LYS A 182 27.20 -3.38 2.01
N CYS A 183 28.36 -2.76 2.16
CA CYS A 183 29.00 -2.05 1.05
C CYS A 183 29.22 -3.08 -0.09
N GLY A 184 28.42 -2.99 -1.16
CA GLY A 184 28.56 -3.88 -2.32
C GLY A 184 29.95 -3.81 -2.97
N PRO A 185 30.36 -4.85 -3.72
CA PRO A 185 31.64 -4.87 -4.42
C PRO A 185 31.68 -3.73 -5.45
N GLY A 186 32.42 -2.67 -5.14
CA GLY A 186 32.55 -1.45 -5.96
C GLY A 186 32.37 -0.12 -5.22
N GLN A 187 31.90 -0.12 -3.97
CA GLN A 187 31.69 1.11 -3.19
C GLN A 187 32.86 1.54 -2.28
N THR A 188 34.09 1.12 -2.59
CA THR A 188 35.26 1.33 -1.72
C THR A 188 35.79 2.77 -1.65
N ALA A 189 35.16 3.76 -2.31
CA ALA A 189 35.78 5.09 -2.48
C ALA A 189 34.98 6.32 -2.03
N LEU A 190 33.84 6.18 -1.35
CA LEU A 190 33.09 7.35 -0.85
C LEU A 190 32.63 7.18 0.60
N LYS A 191 33.56 7.35 1.56
CA LYS A 191 33.41 7.90 2.94
C LYS A 191 32.09 7.72 3.75
N ARG A 192 31.19 6.79 3.44
CA ARG A 192 29.86 6.67 4.06
C ARG A 192 29.32 5.24 4.02
N CYS A 193 30.14 4.27 4.40
CA CYS A 193 29.60 3.18 5.22
C CYS A 193 29.94 3.58 6.65
N ARG A 194 28.93 3.94 7.45
CA ARG A 194 29.12 4.51 8.79
C ARG A 194 28.76 3.48 9.83
#